data_AF-A0A915ECH0-F1
#
_entry.id   AF-A0A915ECH0-F1
#
_cell.length_a   1.000
_cell.length_b   1.000
_cell.length_c   1.000
_cell.angle_alpha   90.00
_cell.angle_beta   90.00
_cell.angle_gamma   90.00
#
_symmetry.space_group_name_H-M   'P 1'
#
loop_
_entity.id
_entity.type
_entity.pdbx_description
1 polymer ?
#
loop_
_entity_poly.entity_id
_entity_poly.type
_entity_poly.pdbx_seq_one_letter_code
_entity_poly.pdbx_strand_id
1 'polypeptide(L)'
;MIPYANPQTAAQTSFNKALSRSRVCVEQTFGQFKKRFSINSTGYRLNLENVPNCIVACAVLHNIAKTMNLPDIEDEENNNGNEGDENQAFDESMIPINSANERQKQDAGRNKRIEITTNRFGC
;
A
#
# COMPACT_ATOMS: atom_id res chain seq x y z
N MET A 1 17.31 -5.82 4.91
CA MET A 1 18.43 -5.28 5.72
C MET A 1 17.92 -4.91 7.10
N ILE A 2 18.75 -5.17 8.12
CA ILE A 2 18.43 -4.97 9.53
C ILE A 2 19.24 -3.75 10.02
N PRO A 3 18.62 -2.75 10.66
CA PRO A 3 19.34 -1.62 11.25
C PRO A 3 20.18 -2.06 12.45
N TYR A 4 21.25 -1.31 12.76
CA TYR A 4 22.00 -1.50 14.00
C TYR A 4 21.14 -1.05 15.20
N ALA A 5 20.84 -1.95 16.13
CA ALA A 5 20.00 -1.64 17.31
C ALA A 5 20.65 -0.62 18.25
N ASN A 6 21.98 -0.69 18.40
CA ASN A 6 22.75 0.26 19.21
C ASN A 6 23.94 0.79 18.39
N PRO A 7 23.74 1.81 17.53
CA PRO A 7 24.81 2.37 16.72
C PRO A 7 25.79 3.15 17.61
N GLN A 8 27.03 2.67 17.68
CA GLN A 8 28.11 3.25 18.50
C GLN A 8 29.06 4.12 17.66
N THR A 9 29.07 3.93 16.34
CA THR A 9 29.94 4.66 15.41
C THR A 9 29.15 5.55 14.48
N ALA A 10 29.77 6.66 14.03
CA ALA A 10 29.16 7.55 13.04
C ALA A 10 28.76 6.83 11.75
N ALA A 11 29.52 5.81 11.34
CA ALA A 11 29.20 4.97 10.19
C ALA A 11 27.91 4.16 10.38
N GLN A 12 27.70 3.57 11.56
CA GLN A 12 26.48 2.82 11.88
C GLN A 12 25.24 3.74 11.94
N THR A 13 25.37 4.93 12.52
CA THR A 13 24.29 5.92 12.54
C THR A 13 23.94 6.40 11.13
N SER A 14 24.96 6.68 10.30
CA SER A 14 24.77 7.05 8.89
C SER A 14 24.07 5.95 8.10
N PHE A 15 24.47 4.68 8.31
CA PHE A 15 23.83 3.52 7.70
C PHE A 15 22.34 3.41 8.08
N ASN A 16 22.01 3.51 9.38
CA ASN A 16 20.62 3.45 9.83
C ASN A 16 19.79 4.58 9.22
N LYS A 17 20.35 5.80 9.15
CA LYS A 17 19.68 6.96 8.54
C LYS A 17 19.42 6.74 7.06
N ALA A 18 20.42 6.24 6.32
CA ALA A 18 20.26 5.90 4.90
C ALA A 18 19.19 4.82 4.70
N LEU A 19 19.23 3.75 5.50
CA LEU A 19 18.26 2.66 5.44
C LEU A 19 16.83 3.15 5.72
N SER A 20 16.65 3.99 6.74
CA SER A 20 15.35 4.60 7.07
C SER A 20 14.81 5.45 5.92
N ARG A 21 15.65 6.34 5.36
CA ARG A 21 15.26 7.16 4.19
C ARG A 21 14.88 6.32 2.99
N SER A 22 15.62 5.24 2.71
CA SER A 22 15.28 4.32 1.63
C SER A 22 13.94 3.62 1.88
N ARG A 23 13.64 3.19 3.11
CA ARG A 23 12.34 2.59 3.46
C ARG A 23 11.19 3.57 3.23
N VAL A 24 11.30 4.78 3.76
CA VAL A 24 10.29 5.83 3.56
C VAL A 24 10.04 6.09 2.08
N CYS A 25 11.11 6.21 1.27
CA CYS A 25 10.96 6.41 -0.17
C CYS A 25 10.19 5.25 -0.85
N VAL A 26 10.52 4.01 -0.50
CA VAL A 26 9.86 2.81 -1.04
C VAL A 26 8.40 2.73 -0.60
N GLU A 27 8.13 2.91 0.70
CA GLU A 27 6.79 2.88 1.28
C GLU A 27 5.89 3.96 0.67
N GLN A 28 6.38 5.19 0.56
CA GLN A 28 5.67 6.30 -0.09
C GLN A 28 5.39 6.02 -1.56
N THR A 29 6.35 5.41 -2.28
CA THR A 29 6.17 5.03 -3.69
C THR A 29 5.09 3.97 -3.84
N PHE A 30 5.13 2.92 -3.01
CA PHE A 30 4.10 1.87 -3.05
C PHE A 30 2.73 2.36 -2.57
N GLY A 31 2.69 3.32 -1.63
CA GLY A 31 1.47 4.01 -1.23
C GLY A 31 0.81 4.72 -2.41
N GLN A 32 1.56 5.59 -3.11
CA GLN A 32 1.09 6.27 -4.31
C GLN A 32 0.70 5.30 -5.42
N PHE A 33 1.49 4.24 -5.62
CA PHE A 33 1.24 3.23 -6.65
C PHE A 33 -0.08 2.50 -6.43
N LYS A 34 -0.36 2.06 -5.19
CA LYS A 34 -1.60 1.39 -4.81
C LYS A 34 -2.82 2.32 -4.87
N LYS A 35 -2.66 3.59 -4.51
CA LYS A 35 -3.73 4.60 -4.62
C LYS A 35 -4.09 4.87 -6.09
N ARG A 36 -3.07 5.08 -6.94
CA ARG A 36 -3.28 5.34 -8.37
C ARG A 36 -3.92 4.17 -9.10
N PHE A 37 -3.58 2.95 -8.71
CA PHE A 37 -4.08 1.72 -9.31
C PHE A 37 -4.69 0.83 -8.23
N SER A 38 -5.93 1.15 -7.82
CA SER A 38 -6.66 0.43 -6.78
C SER A 38 -6.82 -1.07 -7.03
N ILE A 39 -6.68 -1.52 -8.28
CA ILE A 39 -6.63 -2.94 -8.66
C ILE A 39 -5.47 -3.69 -7.96
N ASN A 40 -4.36 -3.01 -7.66
CA ASN A 40 -3.23 -3.59 -6.92
C ASN A 40 -3.57 -3.89 -5.45
N SER A 41 -4.58 -3.22 -4.89
CA SER A 41 -5.03 -3.41 -3.50
C SER A 41 -6.29 -4.27 -3.40
N THR A 42 -7.18 -4.18 -4.40
CA THR A 42 -8.48 -4.87 -4.41
C THR A 42 -8.41 -6.27 -5.03
N GLY A 43 -7.34 -6.59 -5.75
CA GLY A 43 -7.08 -7.89 -6.34
C GLY A 43 -7.53 -8.02 -7.81
N TYR A 44 -6.88 -8.95 -8.52
CA TYR A 44 -7.12 -9.17 -9.95
C TYR A 44 -8.19 -10.24 -10.18
N ARG A 45 -9.09 -9.98 -11.12
CA ARG A 45 -10.09 -10.94 -11.65
C ARG A 45 -9.66 -11.48 -13.01
N LEU A 46 -8.39 -11.87 -13.11
CA LEU A 46 -7.75 -12.38 -14.32
C LEU A 46 -7.07 -13.71 -13.98
N ASN A 47 -6.73 -14.48 -15.02
CA ASN A 47 -5.87 -15.65 -14.84
C ASN A 47 -4.54 -15.20 -14.21
N LEU A 48 -4.01 -16.02 -13.29
CA LEU A 48 -2.78 -15.74 -12.54
C LEU A 48 -1.59 -15.41 -13.46
N GLU A 49 -1.55 -16.01 -14.64
CA GLU A 49 -0.54 -15.77 -15.68
C GLU A 49 -0.53 -14.32 -16.19
N ASN A 50 -1.67 -13.63 -16.15
CA ASN A 50 -1.82 -12.26 -16.65
C ASN A 50 -1.58 -11.20 -15.56
N VAL A 51 -1.61 -11.59 -14.29
CA VAL A 51 -1.43 -10.66 -13.16
C VAL A 51 -0.08 -9.93 -13.21
N PRO A 52 1.07 -10.60 -13.46
CA PRO A 52 2.35 -9.91 -13.57
C PRO A 52 2.37 -8.86 -14.68
N ASN A 53 1.75 -9.16 -15.83
CA ASN A 53 1.67 -8.24 -16.96
C ASN A 53 0.88 -6.96 -16.58
N CYS A 54 -0.21 -7.11 -15.83
CA CYS A 54 -0.96 -5.97 -15.33
C CYS A 54 -0.16 -5.14 -14.32
N ILE A 55 0.56 -5.78 -13.38
CA ILE A 55 1.40 -5.07 -12.40
C ILE A 55 2.49 -4.26 -13.13
N VAL A 56 3.16 -4.86 -14.11
CA VAL A 56 4.19 -4.19 -14.92
C VAL A 56 3.60 -3.02 -15.71
N ALA A 57 2.45 -3.21 -16.36
CA ALA A 57 1.77 -2.13 -17.07
C ALA A 57 1.41 -0.96 -16.15
N CYS A 58 0.87 -1.24 -14.95
CA CYS A 58 0.64 -0.21 -13.94
C CYS A 58 1.93 0.51 -13.54
N ALA A 59 3.04 -0.20 -13.35
CA ALA A 59 4.33 0.41 -12.98
C ALA A 59 4.87 1.35 -14.07
N VAL A 60 4.77 0.94 -15.34
CA VAL A 60 5.15 1.79 -16.48
C VAL A 60 4.28 3.05 -16.52
N LEU A 61 2.95 2.90 -16.40
CA LEU A 61 2.03 4.03 -16.38
C LEU A 61 2.25 4.96 -15.18
N HIS A 62 2.60 4.41 -14.02
CA HIS A 62 2.98 5.20 -12.84
C HIS A 62 4.20 6.06 -13.13
N ASN A 63 5.26 5.48 -13.71
CA ASN A 63 6.48 6.21 -14.03
C ASN A 63 6.20 7.33 -15.03
N ILE A 64 5.41 7.07 -16.08
CA ILE A 64 4.98 8.09 -17.05
C ILE A 64 4.23 9.22 -16.33
N ALA A 65 3.31 8.89 -15.43
CA ALA A 65 2.57 9.88 -14.65
C ALA A 65 3.49 10.76 -13.79
N LYS A 66 4.53 10.18 -13.16
CA LYS A 66 5.52 10.96 -12.40
C LYS A 66 6.38 11.84 -13.33
N THR A 67 6.80 11.34 -14.50
CA THR A 67 7.55 12.16 -15.48
C THR A 67 6.72 13.32 -16.01
N MET A 68 5.42 13.13 -16.18
CA MET A 68 4.48 14.18 -16.60
C MET A 68 4.05 15.10 -15.44
N ASN A 69 4.57 14.91 -14.23
CA ASN A 69 4.16 15.63 -13.02
C ASN A 69 2.63 15.66 -12.82
N LEU A 70 1.96 14.55 -13.12
CA LEU A 70 0.54 14.44 -12.83
C LEU A 70 0.32 14.48 -11.31
N PRO A 71 -0.74 15.14 -10.84
CA PRO A 71 -1.05 15.18 -9.42
C PRO A 71 -1.22 13.76 -8.88
N ASP A 72 -0.78 13.56 -7.66
CA ASP A 72 -1.04 12.32 -6.94
C ASP A 72 -2.51 12.26 -6.54
N ILE A 73 -3.06 11.05 -6.48
CA ILE A 73 -4.45 10.87 -6.09
C ILE A 73 -4.49 10.99 -4.56
N GLU A 74 -5.07 12.09 -4.09
CA GLU A 74 -5.38 12.30 -2.68
C GLU A 74 -6.62 11.48 -2.32
N ASP A 75 -6.60 10.86 -1.15
CA ASP A 75 -7.82 10.28 -0.58
C ASP A 75 -8.55 11.42 0.13
N GLU A 76 -9.87 11.56 -0.03
CA GLU A 76 -10.67 12.49 0.79
C GLU A 76 -10.77 12.06 2.27
N GLU A 77 -10.09 10.98 2.68
CA GLU A 77 -10.01 10.49 4.06
C GLU A 77 -8.55 10.45 4.56
N ASN A 78 -7.99 11.60 4.92
CA ASN A 78 -7.06 11.73 6.06
C ASN A 78 -6.72 13.19 6.36
N ASN A 79 -7.67 13.88 6.98
CA ASN A 79 -7.34 15.05 7.78
C ASN A 79 -6.97 14.55 9.19
N ASN A 80 -5.72 14.10 9.36
CA ASN A 80 -5.05 13.98 10.65
C ASN A 80 -3.56 14.08 10.40
N GLY A 81 -3.00 15.21 10.83
CA GLY A 81 -1.64 15.61 10.55
C GLY A 81 -0.58 14.66 11.12
N ASN A 82 0.57 14.69 10.48
CA ASN A 82 1.82 14.51 11.19
C ASN A 82 2.85 15.43 10.54
N GLU A 83 2.99 16.61 11.15
CA GLU A 83 4.24 17.35 11.11
C GLU A 83 5.36 16.39 11.52
N GLY A 84 6.46 16.42 10.77
CA GLY A 84 7.60 15.55 11.04
C GLY A 84 8.18 15.84 12.41
N ASP A 85 7.94 14.95 13.37
CA ASP A 85 8.77 14.84 14.55
C ASP A 85 9.73 13.66 14.39
N GLU A 86 11.00 14.01 14.28
CA GLU A 86 12.11 13.08 14.24
C GLU A 86 12.25 12.47 15.65
N ASN A 87 12.35 11.13 15.73
CA ASN A 87 12.52 10.30 16.94
C ASN A 87 11.24 9.72 17.55
N GLN A 88 10.65 8.71 16.90
CA GLN A 88 9.82 7.74 17.62
C GLN A 88 10.37 6.33 17.42
N ALA A 89 10.77 5.71 18.52
CA ALA A 89 11.17 4.32 18.57
C ALA A 89 10.04 3.45 18.00
N PHE A 90 10.36 2.65 17.00
CA PHE A 90 9.41 1.76 16.33
C PHE A 90 9.05 0.63 17.30
N ASP A 91 7.92 0.76 17.99
CA ASP A 91 7.36 -0.31 18.81
C ASP A 91 6.55 -1.27 17.92
N GLU A 92 7.13 -2.44 17.70
CA GLU A 92 6.57 -3.54 16.88
C GLU A 92 5.23 -4.06 17.44
N SER A 93 4.87 -3.71 18.68
CA SER A 93 3.59 -4.08 19.31
C SER A 93 2.36 -3.33 18.77
N MET A 94 2.56 -2.25 18.01
CA MET A 94 1.46 -1.37 17.57
C MET A 94 0.95 -1.66 16.15
N ILE A 95 1.44 -2.72 15.49
CA ILE A 95 0.88 -3.18 14.21
C ILE A 95 -0.49 -3.81 14.49
N PRO A 96 -1.62 -3.21 14.05
CA PRO A 96 -2.94 -3.79 14.30
C PRO A 96 -3.03 -5.13 13.58
N ILE A 97 -3.19 -6.21 14.35
CA ILE A 97 -3.45 -7.55 13.81
C ILE A 97 -4.88 -7.52 13.26
N ASN A 98 -5.04 -7.22 11.98
CA ASN A 98 -6.33 -7.19 11.29
C ASN A 98 -7.02 -8.57 11.35
N SER A 99 -7.84 -8.76 12.38
CA SER A 99 -8.50 -10.01 12.71
C SER A 99 -10.00 -9.81 12.68
N ALA A 100 -10.67 -10.57 11.82
CA ALA A 100 -12.12 -10.77 11.74
C ALA A 100 -13.01 -9.63 11.19
N ASN A 101 -12.91 -8.38 11.66
CA ASN A 101 -13.97 -7.39 11.40
C ASN A 101 -14.01 -6.81 9.97
N GLU A 102 -12.86 -6.67 9.29
CA GLU A 102 -12.82 -6.16 7.91
C GLU A 102 -13.29 -7.20 6.88
N ARG A 103 -13.07 -8.50 7.16
CA ARG A 103 -13.49 -9.60 6.29
C ARG A 103 -15.01 -9.66 6.17
N GLN A 104 -15.72 -9.47 7.29
CA GLN A 104 -17.20 -9.49 7.31
C GLN A 104 -17.83 -8.39 6.45
N LYS A 105 -17.25 -7.18 6.40
CA LYS A 105 -17.75 -6.08 5.54
C LYS A 105 -17.54 -6.39 4.05
N GLN A 106 -16.40 -6.99 3.70
CA GLN A 106 -16.09 -7.38 2.32
C GLN A 106 -16.92 -8.59 1.86
N ASP A 107 -17.13 -9.57 2.74
CA ASP A 107 -17.92 -10.78 2.49
C ASP A 107 -19.41 -10.45 2.35
N ALA A 108 -19.95 -9.52 3.15
CA ALA A 108 -21.32 -9.03 2.99
C ALA A 108 -21.54 -8.34 1.63
N GLY A 109 -20.56 -7.55 1.18
CA GLY A 109 -20.58 -6.93 -0.15
C GLY A 109 -20.44 -7.92 -1.30
N ARG A 110 -19.76 -9.06 -1.08
CA ARG A 110 -19.64 -10.15 -2.06
C ARG A 110 -20.95 -10.94 -2.16
N ASN A 111 -21.57 -11.29 -1.03
CA ASN A 111 -22.82 -12.04 -1.00
C ASN A 111 -23.99 -11.26 -1.63
N LYS A 112 -24.13 -9.96 -1.35
CA LYS A 112 -25.14 -9.12 -2.02
C LYS A 112 -24.97 -9.07 -3.54
N ARG A 113 -23.74 -9.05 -4.03
CA ARG A 113 -23.46 -9.04 -5.49
C ARG A 113 -23.77 -10.37 -6.15
N ILE A 114 -23.49 -11.49 -5.48
CA ILE A 114 -23.84 -12.83 -5.96
C ILE A 114 -25.37 -12.98 -6.01
N GLU A 115 -26.08 -12.58 -4.95
CA GLU A 115 -27.54 -12.63 -4.88
C GLU A 115 -28.22 -11.85 -6.03
N ILE A 116 -27.74 -10.63 -6.32
CA ILE A 116 -28.25 -9.82 -7.44
C ILE A 116 -28.00 -10.49 -8.79
N THR A 117 -26.86 -11.17 -8.96
CA THR A 117 -26.49 -11.81 -10.23
C THR A 117 -27.31 -13.09 -10.45
N THR A 118 -27.55 -13.87 -9.40
CA THR A 118 -28.33 -15.11 -9.46
C THR A 118 -29.82 -14.85 -9.69
N ASN A 119 -30.41 -13.80 -9.10
CA ASN A 119 -31.83 -13.47 -9.31
C ASN A 119 -32.11 -12.78 -10.66
N ARG A 120 -31.10 -12.17 -11.30
CA ARG A 120 -31.25 -11.47 -12.59
C ARG A 120 -31.03 -12.39 -13.81
N PHE A 121 -30.30 -13.48 -13.64
CA PHE A 121 -30.07 -14.50 -14.66
C PHE A 121 -30.44 -15.87 -14.09
N GLY A 122 -31.75 -16.13 -13.97
CA GLY A 122 -32.26 -17.40 -13.46
C GLY A 122 -31.87 -18.55 -14.38
N CYS A 123 -31.09 -19.50 -13.84
CA CYS A 123 -31.25 -20.92 -14.10
C CYS A 123 -31.98 -21.53 -12.91
#